data_AF-A0A7I7VNG2-F1
#
_entry.id   AF-A0A7I7VNG2-F1
#
_cell.length_a   1.000
_cell.length_b   1.000
_cell.length_c   1.000
_cell.angle_alpha   90.00
_cell.angle_beta   90.00
_cell.angle_gamma   90.00
#
_symmetry.space_group_name_H-M   'P 1'
#
loop_
_entity.id
_entity.type
_entity.pdbx_description
1 polymer ?
#
loop_
_entity_poly.entity_id
_entity_poly.type
_entity_poly.pdbx_seq_one_letter_code
_entity_poly.pdbx_strand_id
1 'polypeptide(L)' 'MRFRGAFAYGTGRLPDGETMPLMRRRFGGSAARWGFAHVPGQQGRYQDSVLSTGQFAGTPEDALDTACGLYLGDPTAWT' A
#
# COMPACT_ATOMS: atom_id res chain seq x y z
N MET A 1 1.15 4.86 -10.48
CA MET A 1 1.84 5.42 -9.30
C MET A 1 1.86 6.94 -9.38
N ARG A 2 1.64 7.64 -8.26
CA ARG A 2 1.78 9.11 -8.15
C ARG A 2 2.75 9.44 -7.00
N PHE A 3 3.53 10.52 -7.13
CA PHE A 3 4.52 10.92 -6.13
C PHE A 3 4.26 12.35 -5.64
N ARG A 4 4.41 12.59 -4.33
CA ARG A 4 4.34 13.92 -3.71
C ARG A 4 5.27 14.00 -2.50
N GLY A 5 6.36 14.74 -2.62
CA GLY A 5 7.39 14.84 -1.58
C GLY A 5 7.94 13.46 -1.23
N ALA A 6 7.96 13.12 0.05
CA ALA A 6 8.41 11.81 0.54
C ALA A 6 7.37 10.68 0.36
N PHE A 7 6.24 10.92 -0.33
CA PHE A 7 5.15 9.96 -0.43
C PHE A 7 4.97 9.41 -1.84
N ALA A 8 4.79 8.09 -1.94
CA ALA A 8 4.38 7.38 -3.15
C ALA A 8 2.97 6.79 -2.95
N TYR A 9 2.09 6.97 -3.93
CA TYR A 9 0.69 6.56 -3.87
C TYR A 9 0.40 5.50 -4.93
N GLY A 10 -0.11 4.36 -4.47
CA GLY A 10 -0.59 3.25 -5.30
C GLY A 10 -2.12 3.28 -5.41
N THR A 11 -2.61 3.10 -6.64
CA THR A 11 -4.03 3.01 -6.99
C THR A 11 -4.25 1.82 -7.90
N GLY A 12 -5.24 0.99 -7.60
CA GLY A 12 -5.71 -0.10 -8.46
C GLY A 12 -6.78 0.41 -9.41
N ARG A 13 -6.86 -0.20 -10.60
CA ARG A 13 -7.96 0.03 -11.54
C ARG A 13 -8.82 -1.23 -11.59
N LEU A 14 -10.10 -1.09 -11.27
CA LEU A 14 -11.08 -2.16 -11.31
C LEU A 14 -11.52 -2.45 -12.76
N PRO A 15 -12.12 -3.63 -13.03
CA PRO A 15 -12.57 -4.00 -14.38
C PRO A 15 -13.63 -3.05 -14.97
N ASP A 16 -14.41 -2.37 -14.12
CA ASP A 16 -15.41 -1.36 -14.49
C ASP A 16 -14.79 0.02 -14.82
N GLY A 17 -13.47 0.17 -14.64
CA GLY A 17 -12.74 1.41 -14.88
C GLY A 17 -12.64 2.32 -13.66
N GLU A 18 -13.24 1.97 -12.53
CA GLU A 18 -13.09 2.71 -11.28
C GLU A 18 -11.66 2.61 -10.76
N THR A 19 -11.15 3.70 -10.16
CA THR A 19 -9.84 3.70 -9.51
C THR A 19 -9.97 3.73 -8.00
N MET A 20 -9.38 2.74 -7.33
CA MET A 20 -9.36 2.61 -5.89
C MET A 20 -7.98 2.94 -5.32
N PRO A 21 -7.87 3.83 -4.32
CA PRO A 21 -6.65 4.01 -3.54
C PRO A 21 -6.27 2.73 -2.79
N LEU A 22 -5.05 2.24 -2.99
CA LEU A 22 -4.57 1.00 -2.35
C LEU A 22 -3.62 1.30 -1.19
N MET A 23 -2.57 2.07 -1.45
CA MET A 23 -1.51 2.30 -0.44
C MET A 23 -0.84 3.65 -0.61
N ARG A 24 -0.27 4.14 0.49
CA ARG A 24 0.68 5.25 0.53
C ARG A 24 1.94 4.76 1.22
N ARG A 25 3.07 4.97 0.56
CA ARG A 25 4.39 4.67 1.10
C ARG A 25 5.11 5.94 1.46
N ARG A 26 5.80 5.97 2.61
CA ARG A 26 6.64 7.11 3.04
C ARG A 26 8.10 6.74 2.94
N PHE A 27 8.87 7.51 2.18
CA PHE A 27 10.32 7.40 2.10
C PHE A 27 10.93 7.81 3.46
N GLY A 28 11.62 6.86 4.11
CA GLY A 28 12.22 7.03 5.43
C GLY A 28 13.73 7.33 5.41
N GLY A 29 14.32 7.58 4.23
CA GLY A 29 15.77 7.78 4.08
C GLY A 29 16.52 6.60 3.45
N SER A 30 15.83 5.50 3.14
CA SER A 30 16.36 4.37 2.38
C SER A 30 15.39 3.93 1.29
N ALA A 31 15.91 3.68 0.08
CA ALA A 31 15.11 3.14 -1.02
C ALA A 31 14.63 1.71 -0.76
N ALA A 32 15.24 0.99 0.19
CA ALA A 32 14.89 -0.39 0.51
C ALA A 32 13.82 -0.54 1.61
N ARG A 33 13.57 0.49 2.42
CA ARG A 33 12.60 0.42 3.53
C ARG A 33 11.69 1.63 3.54
N TRP A 34 10.41 1.39 3.30
CA TRP A 34 9.41 2.45 3.24
C TRP A 34 8.29 2.15 4.24
N GLY A 35 7.82 3.20 4.93
CA GLY A 35 6.67 3.09 5.82
C GLY A 35 5.39 2.82 5.02
N PHE A 36 4.50 1.97 5.54
CA PHE A 36 3.26 1.57 4.89
C PHE A 36 2.04 2.25 5.53
N ALA A 37 1.13 2.71 4.67
CA ALA A 37 -0.17 3.21 5.07
C ALA A 37 -1.23 2.71 4.09
N HIS A 38 -2.33 2.19 4.60
CA HIS A 38 -3.49 1.76 3.80
C HIS A 38 -4.63 2.79 3.96
N VAL A 39 -5.63 2.78 3.07
CA VAL A 39 -6.82 3.62 3.22
C VAL A 39 -7.94 2.78 3.86
N PRO A 40 -8.22 2.91 5.16
CA PRO A 40 -9.35 2.22 5.75
C PRO A 40 -10.65 2.80 5.19
N GLY A 41 -11.32 1.98 4.37
CA GLY A 41 -12.71 2.11 3.94
C GLY A 41 -13.25 3.53 3.79
N GLN A 42 -14.47 3.73 4.28
CA GLN A 42 -15.34 4.91 4.04
C GLN A 42 -14.76 6.26 4.49
N GLN A 43 -13.62 6.31 5.20
CA GLN A 43 -13.03 7.56 5.70
C GLN A 43 -12.07 8.22 4.70
N GLY A 44 -11.64 7.52 3.64
CA GLY A 44 -10.89 8.09 2.52
C GLY A 44 -9.52 8.68 2.87
N ARG A 45 -8.99 8.40 4.06
CA ARG A 45 -7.69 8.90 4.53
C ARG A 45 -6.71 7.75 4.73
N TYR A 46 -5.48 7.93 4.26
CA TYR A 46 -4.39 6.99 4.53
C TYR A 46 -4.06 6.95 6.03
N GLN A 47 -4.10 5.76 6.62
CA GLN A 47 -3.69 5.49 8.00
C GLN A 47 -2.44 4.59 7.97
N ASP A 48 -1.45 4.94 8.79
CA ASP A 48 -0.22 4.17 8.91
C ASP A 48 -0.54 2.78 9.50
N SER A 49 0.14 1.76 9.01
CA SER A 49 -0.20 0.38 9.33
C SER A 49 0.99 -0.57 9.22
N VAL A 50 0.78 -1.81 9.60
CA VAL A 50 1.76 -2.88 9.60
C VAL A 50 1.65 -3.70 8.32
N LEU A 51 2.80 -4.08 7.77
CA LEU A 51 2.88 -5.07 6.69
C LEU A 51 2.47 -6.45 7.22
N SER A 52 2.14 -7.38 6.33
CA SER A 52 1.89 -8.78 6.71
C SER A 52 3.07 -9.48 7.39
N THR A 53 4.28 -9.00 7.13
CA THR A 53 5.50 -9.42 7.85
C THR A 53 5.52 -8.99 9.32
N GLY A 54 4.54 -8.22 9.77
CA GLY A 54 4.47 -7.64 11.11
C GLY A 54 5.34 -6.39 11.31
N GLN A 55 5.99 -5.90 10.25
CA GLN A 55 6.88 -4.73 10.30
C GLN A 55 6.17 -3.45 9.85
N PHE A 56 6.53 -2.31 10.43
CA PHE A 56 5.99 -0.99 10.02
C PHE A 56 6.60 -0.45 8.72
N ALA A 57 7.70 -1.05 8.26
CA ALA A 57 8.38 -0.68 7.03
C ALA A 57 9.05 -1.89 6.39
N GLY A 58 9.02 -1.94 5.07
CA GLY A 58 9.56 -3.04 4.27
C GLY A 58 9.81 -2.61 2.84
N THR A 59 9.97 -3.61 1.98
CA THR A 59 10.25 -3.40 0.57
C THR A 59 9.01 -2.83 -0.16
N PRO A 60 9.18 -2.26 -1.37
CA PRO A 60 8.06 -1.96 -2.25
C PRO A 60 7.11 -3.12 -2.50
N GLU A 61 7.68 -4.30 -2.65
CA GLU A 61 6.99 -5.56 -2.95
C GLU A 61 6.13 -5.97 -1.74
N ASP A 62 6.70 -6.00 -0.53
CA ASP A 62 5.95 -6.32 0.69
C ASP A 62 4.71 -5.42 0.88
N ALA A 63 4.85 -4.13 0.54
CA ALA A 63 3.78 -3.15 0.65
C ALA A 63 2.68 -3.37 -0.41
N LEU A 64 3.06 -3.75 -1.63
CA LEU A 64 2.12 -4.06 -2.70
C LEU A 64 1.34 -5.33 -2.37
N ASP A 65 2.05 -6.38 -1.98
CA ASP A 65 1.49 -7.67 -1.58
C ASP A 65 0.53 -7.46 -0.41
N THR A 66 0.92 -6.65 0.58
CA THR A 66 0.04 -6.29 1.69
C THR A 66 -1.26 -5.64 1.24
N ALA A 67 -1.20 -4.70 0.29
CA ALA A 67 -2.40 -4.07 -0.23
C ALA A 67 -3.26 -5.03 -1.07
N CYS A 68 -2.66 -5.88 -1.90
CA CYS A 68 -3.39 -6.87 -2.70
C CYS A 68 -4.15 -7.87 -1.81
N GLY A 69 -3.51 -8.42 -0.79
CA GLY A 69 -4.17 -9.32 0.15
C GLY A 69 -5.32 -8.67 0.92
N LEU A 70 -5.18 -7.40 1.31
CA LEU A 70 -6.23 -6.66 2.04
C LEU A 70 -7.44 -6.28 1.16
N TYR A 71 -7.21 -5.80 -0.07
CA TYR A 71 -8.27 -5.20 -0.88
C TYR A 71 -8.83 -6.12 -1.97
N LEU A 72 -8.03 -7.07 -2.46
CA LEU A 72 -8.44 -7.98 -3.53
C LEU A 72 -8.80 -9.37 -3.01
N GLY A 73 -8.56 -9.64 -1.71
CA GLY A 73 -8.72 -10.97 -1.14
C GLY A 73 -7.85 -12.02 -1.85
N ASP A 74 -6.75 -11.57 -2.46
CA ASP A 74 -5.87 -12.42 -3.26
C ASP A 74 -5.01 -13.30 -2.33
N PRO A 75 -5.24 -14.63 -2.30
CA PRO A 75 -4.49 -15.53 -1.44
C PRO A 75 -3.03 -15.69 -1.89
N THR A 76 -2.71 -15.37 -3.15
CA THR A 76 -1.33 -15.42 -3.66
C THR A 76 -0.47 -14.28 -3.15
N ALA A 77 -1.07 -13.25 -2.54
CA ALA A 77 -0.38 -12.12 -1.95
C ALA A 77 0.56 -12.49 -0.78
N TRP A 78 0.50 -13.72 -0.26
CA TRP A 78 1.27 -14.15 0.91
C TRP A 78 2.05 -15.46 0.71
N THR A 79 2.10 -15.98 -0.53
CA THR A 79 2.73 -17.26 -0.86
C THR A 79 3.97 -17.05 -1.72
#